data_AF-A0A022RX08-F1
#
_entry.id   AF-A0A022RX08-F1
#
_cell.length_a   1.000
_cell.length_b   1.000
_cell.length_c   1.000
_cell.angle_alpha   90.00
_cell.angle_beta   90.00
_cell.angle_gamma   90.00
#
_symmetry.space_group_name_H-M   'P 1'
#
loop_
_entity.id
_entity.type
_entity.pdbx_description
1 polymer ?
#
loop_
_entity_poly.entity_id
_entity_poly.type
_entity_poly.pdbx_seq_one_letter_code
_entity_poly.pdbx_strand_id
1 'polypeptide(L)'
;KFGVKPDDVFRYVSNFKGLGFTEGTITRVLQTLPRSIMLNEAETRNKVDFLTKIGVRGGEIYRNIRLKPLLDEFMDLGFSPNEVIREVLREPKVLGLENGELSHCVEMLRTLKCRVAIKDQFFRNGEFRAGYEVKLRIDCLTKHVLIHRDTFTVLWKEPRVVLYELGDIEKKIAFLVNTMKFDIR
;
A
#
# COMPACT_ATOMS: atom_id res chain seq x y z
N LYS A 1 5.18 -2.92 27.24
CA LYS A 1 4.81 -1.48 27.26
C LYS A 1 5.08 -0.91 25.88
N PHE A 2 4.16 -0.13 25.32
CA PHE A 2 4.29 0.41 23.97
C PHE A 2 5.17 1.68 24.00
N GLY A 3 6.36 1.60 23.40
CA GLY A 3 7.26 2.75 23.28
C GLY A 3 6.74 3.73 22.23
N VAL A 4 6.06 4.77 22.69
CA VAL A 4 5.68 5.98 21.92
C VAL A 4 6.14 7.17 22.75
N LYS A 5 6.84 8.13 22.14
CA LYS A 5 7.07 9.45 22.75
C LYS A 5 6.15 10.50 22.11
N PRO A 6 5.87 11.62 22.80
CA PRO A 6 4.96 12.66 22.30
C PRO A 6 5.36 13.22 20.92
N ASP A 7 6.65 13.36 20.64
CA ASP A 7 7.15 14.04 19.44
C ASP A 7 6.91 13.23 18.16
N ASP A 8 6.93 11.90 18.24
CA ASP A 8 6.59 11.01 17.14
C ASP A 8 5.10 11.09 16.78
N VAL A 9 4.23 11.23 17.79
CA VAL A 9 2.81 11.54 17.58
C VAL A 9 2.67 12.92 16.94
N PHE A 10 3.40 13.93 17.44
CA PHE A 10 3.31 15.31 16.96
C PHE A 10 3.73 15.45 15.49
N ARG A 11 4.82 14.79 15.09
CA ARG A 11 5.32 14.76 13.70
C ARG A 11 4.38 14.02 12.75
N TYR A 12 3.83 12.88 13.18
CA TYR A 12 2.81 12.16 12.42
C TYR A 12 1.56 13.04 12.22
N VAL A 13 1.02 13.59 13.31
CA VAL A 13 -0.12 14.54 13.30
C VAL A 13 0.17 15.74 12.39
N SER A 14 1.38 16.28 12.40
CA SER A 14 1.77 17.44 11.58
C SER A 14 1.72 17.14 10.07
N ASN A 15 2.23 15.98 9.63
CA ASN A 15 2.16 15.58 8.23
C ASN A 15 0.71 15.42 7.75
N PHE A 16 -0.16 14.81 8.56
CA PHE A 16 -1.57 14.65 8.24
C PHE A 16 -2.33 15.99 8.29
N LYS A 17 -2.05 16.87 9.26
CA LYS A 17 -2.61 18.23 9.30
C LYS A 17 -2.19 19.07 8.08
N GLY A 18 -0.95 18.93 7.62
CA GLY A 18 -0.45 19.57 6.39
C GLY A 18 -1.17 19.14 5.12
N LEU A 19 -1.80 17.96 5.12
CA LEU A 19 -2.66 17.46 4.05
C LEU A 19 -4.16 17.74 4.28
N GLY A 20 -4.53 18.51 5.31
CA GLY A 20 -5.93 18.87 5.60
C GLY A 20 -6.73 17.84 6.39
N PHE A 21 -6.09 16.79 6.95
CA PHE A 21 -6.79 15.81 7.78
C PHE A 21 -7.20 16.43 9.13
N THR A 22 -8.47 16.22 9.53
CA THR A 22 -8.97 16.65 10.85
C THR A 22 -8.45 15.76 11.98
N GLU A 23 -8.45 16.25 13.21
CA GLU A 23 -7.98 15.48 14.38
C GLU A 23 -8.79 14.20 14.62
N GLY A 24 -10.11 14.25 14.40
CA GLY A 24 -10.98 13.06 14.46
C GLY A 24 -10.65 12.04 13.38
N THR A 25 -10.28 12.48 12.16
CA THR A 25 -9.79 11.58 11.12
C THR A 25 -8.45 10.95 11.50
N ILE A 26 -7.49 11.74 11.98
CA ILE A 26 -6.18 11.25 12.41
C ILE A 26 -6.40 10.19 13.50
N THR A 27 -7.22 10.47 14.51
CA THR A 27 -7.60 9.52 15.57
C THR A 27 -8.12 8.18 15.03
N ARG A 28 -8.95 8.18 13.97
CA ARG A 28 -9.42 6.92 13.34
C ARG A 28 -8.30 6.15 12.64
N VAL A 29 -7.42 6.83 11.90
CA VAL A 29 -6.23 6.20 11.29
C VAL A 29 -5.33 5.58 12.38
N LEU A 30 -5.12 6.31 13.47
CA LEU A 30 -4.35 5.86 14.64
C LEU A 30 -4.98 4.65 15.35
N GLN A 31 -6.32 4.58 15.41
CA GLN A 31 -7.04 3.42 15.97
C GLN A 31 -7.01 2.19 15.05
N THR A 32 -7.11 2.38 13.72
CA THR A 32 -7.13 1.27 12.75
C THR A 32 -5.71 0.73 12.45
N LEU A 33 -4.70 1.58 12.53
CA LEU A 33 -3.29 1.21 12.44
C LEU A 33 -2.50 1.72 13.66
N PRO A 34 -2.68 1.15 14.88
CA PRO A 34 -1.93 1.57 16.07
C PRO A 34 -0.42 1.46 15.89
N ARG A 35 0.01 0.52 15.04
CA ARG A 35 1.42 0.29 14.66
C ARG A 35 2.05 1.42 13.82
N SER A 36 1.27 2.40 13.36
CA SER A 36 1.79 3.58 12.64
C SER A 36 2.46 4.61 13.57
N ILE A 37 2.08 4.63 14.85
CA ILE A 37 2.56 5.53 15.91
C ILE A 37 3.79 4.94 16.65
N MET A 38 4.00 3.64 16.49
CA MET A 38 4.68 2.76 17.45
C MET A 38 6.20 2.67 17.31
N LEU A 39 6.87 3.77 16.96
CA LEU A 39 8.33 3.85 16.93
C LEU A 39 8.76 5.15 17.61
N ASN A 40 9.65 5.00 18.59
CA ASN A 40 10.00 6.04 19.55
C ASN A 40 11.49 6.37 19.44
N GLU A 41 11.76 7.50 18.77
CA GLU A 41 12.76 8.54 19.06
C GLU A 41 14.21 8.20 19.50
N ALA A 42 14.62 6.94 19.67
CA ALA A 42 15.99 6.56 19.99
C ALA A 42 16.80 6.43 18.69
N GLU A 43 17.29 7.57 18.22
CA GLU A 43 18.05 7.70 16.98
C GLU A 43 19.17 6.67 16.79
N THR A 44 19.53 6.51 15.52
CA THR A 44 20.85 6.11 15.04
C THR A 44 21.36 4.74 15.48
N ARG A 45 21.62 3.89 14.47
CA ARG A 45 22.94 3.28 14.26
C ARG A 45 23.02 2.52 12.92
N ASN A 46 23.01 3.26 11.81
CA ASN A 46 24.05 3.10 10.79
C ASN A 46 24.40 4.38 9.98
N LYS A 47 24.20 5.56 10.61
CA LYS A 47 25.24 6.61 10.67
C LYS A 47 26.46 6.12 11.52
N VAL A 48 26.90 4.86 11.31
CA VAL A 48 27.70 4.09 12.30
C VAL A 48 29.19 4.28 12.20
N ASP A 49 29.73 4.86 11.14
CA ASP A 49 31.16 5.20 11.18
C ASP A 49 31.47 6.25 12.28
N PHE A 50 30.45 6.99 12.73
CA PHE A 50 30.51 7.80 13.95
C PHE A 50 30.29 6.98 15.25
N LEU A 51 29.40 5.98 15.23
CA LEU A 51 28.99 5.22 16.42
C LEU A 51 29.79 3.92 16.66
N THR A 52 30.61 3.48 15.71
CA THR A 52 31.64 2.43 15.88
C THR A 52 32.74 2.89 16.84
N LYS A 53 32.97 4.20 16.98
CA LYS A 53 33.87 4.79 17.98
C LYS A 53 33.34 4.71 19.43
N ILE A 54 32.07 4.33 19.65
CA ILE A 54 31.43 4.31 20.98
C ILE A 54 30.49 3.11 21.24
N GLY A 55 30.27 2.22 20.26
CA GLY A 55 29.78 0.83 20.43
C GLY A 55 28.25 0.60 20.44
N VAL A 56 27.80 -0.46 19.71
CA VAL A 56 26.43 -1.07 19.59
C VAL A 56 25.75 -0.83 18.20
N ARG A 57 24.45 -1.16 18.00
CA ARG A 57 23.57 -1.07 16.77
C ARG A 57 22.16 -0.51 17.15
N GLY A 58 21.11 -0.30 16.32
CA GLY A 58 20.95 -0.18 14.85
C GLY A 58 19.62 -0.76 14.30
N GLY A 59 18.70 0.02 13.67
CA GLY A 59 17.50 -0.54 13.00
C GLY A 59 16.29 0.31 12.52
N GLU A 60 16.10 1.59 12.94
CA GLU A 60 14.73 2.19 12.96
C GLU A 60 14.45 3.41 12.04
N ILE A 61 15.27 3.66 11.01
CA ILE A 61 15.21 4.90 10.19
C ILE A 61 14.16 4.85 9.04
N TYR A 62 13.69 3.66 8.64
CA TYR A 62 13.08 3.44 7.32
C TYR A 62 11.63 3.91 7.10
N ARG A 63 10.82 4.20 8.13
CA ARG A 63 9.36 4.37 7.95
C ARG A 63 8.86 5.82 7.81
N ASN A 64 9.42 6.80 8.52
CA ASN A 64 9.13 8.22 8.24
C ASN A 64 9.67 8.66 6.87
N ILE A 65 10.72 7.99 6.37
CA ILE A 65 11.25 8.15 5.00
C ILE A 65 10.30 7.57 3.94
N ARG A 66 9.38 6.65 4.28
CA ARG A 66 8.45 6.06 3.31
C ARG A 66 7.12 6.81 3.17
N LEU A 67 6.58 7.34 4.27
CA LEU A 67 5.28 8.01 4.23
C LEU A 67 5.28 9.27 3.36
N LYS A 68 6.32 10.11 3.45
CA LYS A 68 6.38 11.34 2.62
C LYS A 68 6.46 11.02 1.12
N PRO A 69 7.42 10.21 0.62
CA PRO A 69 7.46 9.80 -0.78
C PRO A 69 6.19 9.09 -1.25
N LEU A 70 5.55 8.25 -0.41
CA LEU A 70 4.29 7.60 -0.78
C LEU A 70 3.13 8.61 -0.94
N LEU A 71 3.09 9.65 -0.09
CA LEU A 71 2.10 10.73 -0.22
C LEU A 71 2.43 11.65 -1.40
N ASP A 72 3.72 11.93 -1.64
CA ASP A 72 4.18 12.67 -2.82
C ASP A 72 3.85 11.88 -4.11
N GLU A 73 4.04 10.55 -4.15
CA GLU A 73 3.64 9.64 -5.24
C GLU A 73 2.15 9.78 -5.55
N PHE A 74 1.29 9.79 -4.53
CA PHE A 74 -0.15 9.94 -4.74
C PHE A 74 -0.49 11.29 -5.40
N MET A 75 0.21 12.34 -5.02
CA MET A 75 0.05 13.67 -5.63
C MET A 75 0.61 13.71 -7.07
N ASP A 76 1.78 13.10 -7.31
CA ASP A 76 2.42 13.00 -8.63
C ASP A 76 1.61 12.16 -9.63
N LEU A 77 0.84 11.17 -9.15
CA LEU A 77 -0.13 10.43 -9.96
C LEU A 77 -1.36 11.26 -10.38
N GLY A 78 -1.52 12.46 -9.79
CA GLY A 78 -2.58 13.42 -10.08
C GLY A 78 -3.75 13.39 -9.10
N PHE A 79 -3.67 12.62 -8.00
CA PHE A 79 -4.77 12.54 -7.03
C PHE A 79 -4.82 13.79 -6.14
N SER A 80 -6.03 14.30 -5.91
CA SER A 80 -6.20 15.47 -5.04
C SER A 80 -6.03 15.10 -3.56
N PRO A 81 -5.63 16.03 -2.66
CA PRO A 81 -5.50 15.73 -1.24
C PRO A 81 -6.81 15.22 -0.63
N ASN A 82 -7.95 15.75 -1.09
CA ASN A 82 -9.28 15.31 -0.66
C ASN A 82 -9.64 13.88 -1.14
N GLU A 83 -9.09 13.42 -2.26
CA GLU A 83 -9.24 12.04 -2.72
C GLU A 83 -8.37 11.09 -1.91
N VAL A 84 -7.10 11.46 -1.68
CA VAL A 84 -6.17 10.71 -0.80
C VAL A 84 -6.75 10.60 0.61
N ILE A 85 -7.24 11.69 1.20
CA ILE A 85 -7.92 11.69 2.52
C ILE A 85 -9.08 10.70 2.54
N ARG A 86 -9.93 10.70 1.51
CA ARG A 86 -11.13 9.85 1.42
C ARG A 86 -10.76 8.37 1.35
N GLU A 87 -9.77 8.02 0.54
CA GLU A 87 -9.36 6.62 0.36
C GLU A 87 -8.53 6.11 1.55
N VAL A 88 -7.69 6.95 2.17
CA VAL A 88 -7.05 6.63 3.46
C VAL A 88 -8.08 6.44 4.59
N LEU A 89 -9.15 7.24 4.61
CA LEU A 89 -10.28 7.07 5.54
C LEU A 89 -11.05 5.76 5.32
N ARG A 90 -11.15 5.32 4.07
CA ARG A 90 -11.86 4.12 3.64
C ARG A 90 -11.06 2.85 3.91
N GLU A 91 -9.77 2.86 3.60
CA GLU A 91 -8.87 1.72 3.80
C GLU A 91 -7.46 2.22 4.21
N PRO A 92 -7.22 2.43 5.52
CA PRO A 92 -5.95 2.94 6.03
C PRO A 92 -4.72 2.11 5.61
N LYS A 93 -4.89 0.83 5.24
CA LYS A 93 -3.80 -0.04 4.77
C LYS A 93 -3.11 0.46 3.49
N VAL A 94 -3.70 1.40 2.75
CA VAL A 94 -3.00 2.02 1.59
C VAL A 94 -1.73 2.77 2.00
N LEU A 95 -1.64 3.24 3.25
CA LEU A 95 -0.43 3.83 3.82
C LEU A 95 0.69 2.79 4.11
N GLY A 96 0.41 1.50 3.91
CA GLY A 96 1.36 0.40 4.03
C GLY A 96 2.06 0.02 2.73
N LEU A 97 1.72 0.65 1.60
CA LEU A 97 2.34 0.37 0.30
C LEU A 97 3.85 0.71 0.28
N GLU A 98 4.55 0.14 -0.69
CA GLU A 98 5.89 0.57 -1.10
C GLU A 98 5.77 1.65 -2.18
N ASN A 99 6.72 2.59 -2.19
CA ASN A 99 6.74 3.69 -3.13
C ASN A 99 6.89 3.17 -4.57
N GLY A 100 5.95 3.53 -5.45
CA GLY A 100 5.84 3.06 -6.83
C GLY A 100 4.86 1.88 -7.02
N GLU A 101 4.40 1.22 -5.95
CA GLU A 101 3.44 0.11 -6.08
C GLU A 101 2.09 0.60 -6.62
N LEU A 102 1.59 1.74 -6.14
CA LEU A 102 0.34 2.31 -6.66
C LEU A 102 0.54 2.82 -8.08
N SER A 103 1.67 3.46 -8.36
CA SER A 103 2.03 3.96 -9.70
C SER A 103 1.97 2.86 -10.76
N HIS A 104 2.63 1.72 -10.54
CA HIS A 104 2.58 0.59 -11.49
C HIS A 104 1.16 0.07 -11.70
N CYS A 105 0.33 0.02 -10.64
CA CYS A 105 -1.06 -0.44 -10.74
C CYS A 105 -1.94 0.54 -11.52
N VAL A 106 -1.78 1.85 -11.30
CA VAL A 106 -2.49 2.92 -12.00
C VAL A 106 -2.04 3.02 -13.46
N GLU A 107 -0.74 2.95 -13.73
CA GLU A 107 -0.20 2.95 -15.10
C GLU A 107 -0.66 1.72 -15.90
N MET A 108 -0.70 0.54 -15.27
CA MET A 108 -1.30 -0.65 -15.88
C MET A 108 -2.76 -0.38 -16.26
N LEU A 109 -3.58 0.17 -15.36
CA LEU A 109 -5.00 0.47 -15.64
C LEU A 109 -5.20 1.51 -16.76
N ARG A 110 -4.37 2.57 -16.78
CA ARG A 110 -4.38 3.62 -17.82
C ARG A 110 -4.05 3.01 -19.19
N THR A 111 -3.07 2.12 -19.27
CA THR A 111 -2.62 1.48 -20.52
C THR A 111 -3.42 0.23 -20.93
N LEU A 112 -4.21 -0.34 -20.02
CA LEU A 112 -4.96 -1.59 -20.23
C LEU A 112 -5.96 -1.49 -21.38
N LYS A 113 -5.90 -2.44 -22.32
CA LYS A 113 -6.85 -2.55 -23.44
C LYS A 113 -7.94 -3.57 -23.11
N CYS A 114 -9.06 -3.09 -22.58
CA CYS A 114 -10.24 -3.91 -22.27
C CYS A 114 -11.54 -3.20 -22.67
N ARG A 115 -12.67 -3.93 -22.62
CA ARG A 115 -13.99 -3.41 -23.01
C ARG A 115 -14.40 -2.24 -22.11
N VAL A 116 -15.05 -1.22 -22.67
CA VAL A 116 -15.48 -0.01 -21.95
C VAL A 116 -16.28 -0.36 -20.69
N ALA A 117 -17.29 -1.23 -20.79
CA ALA A 117 -18.08 -1.70 -19.65
C ALA A 117 -17.27 -2.40 -18.53
N ILE A 118 -16.06 -2.89 -18.80
CA ILE A 118 -15.14 -3.43 -17.78
C ILE A 118 -14.33 -2.29 -17.15
N LYS A 119 -13.84 -1.32 -17.94
CA LYS A 119 -13.20 -0.10 -17.42
C LYS A 119 -14.14 0.68 -16.50
N ASP A 120 -15.38 0.87 -16.90
CA ASP A 120 -16.40 1.58 -16.11
C ASP A 120 -16.61 0.93 -14.74
N GLN A 121 -16.48 -0.40 -14.66
CA GLN A 121 -16.57 -1.13 -13.39
C GLN A 121 -15.32 -0.97 -12.51
N PHE A 122 -14.11 -0.91 -13.09
CA PHE A 122 -12.89 -0.59 -12.32
C PHE A 122 -12.97 0.83 -11.72
N PHE A 123 -13.27 1.82 -12.57
CA PHE A 123 -13.22 3.23 -12.21
C PHE A 123 -14.47 3.74 -11.49
N ARG A 124 -15.49 2.87 -11.27
CA ARG A 124 -16.72 3.19 -10.54
C ARG A 124 -16.49 3.85 -9.17
N ASN A 125 -15.37 3.54 -8.53
CA ASN A 125 -14.99 4.05 -7.21
C ASN A 125 -13.83 5.06 -7.25
N GLY A 126 -13.46 5.58 -8.43
CA GLY A 126 -12.28 6.43 -8.64
C GLY A 126 -11.02 5.63 -9.03
N GLU A 127 -10.07 6.32 -9.67
CA GLU A 127 -8.83 5.70 -10.17
C GLU A 127 -7.88 5.28 -9.04
N PHE A 128 -7.77 6.08 -7.97
CA PHE A 128 -7.01 5.70 -6.78
C PHE A 128 -7.48 4.34 -6.23
N ARG A 129 -8.80 4.17 -6.08
CA ARG A 129 -9.38 2.91 -5.59
C ARG A 129 -9.11 1.78 -6.58
N ALA A 130 -9.30 2.00 -7.87
CA ALA A 130 -9.04 0.99 -8.90
C ALA A 130 -7.58 0.48 -8.84
N GLY A 131 -6.61 1.39 -8.72
CA GLY A 131 -5.19 1.05 -8.54
C GLY A 131 -4.93 0.23 -7.27
N TYR A 132 -5.58 0.58 -6.16
CA TYR A 132 -5.45 -0.18 -4.92
C TYR A 132 -6.11 -1.57 -4.99
N GLU A 133 -7.28 -1.71 -5.63
CA GLU A 133 -7.92 -3.02 -5.83
C GLU A 133 -7.05 -3.94 -6.71
N VAL A 134 -6.41 -3.40 -7.75
CA VAL A 134 -5.39 -4.08 -8.57
C VAL A 134 -4.24 -4.58 -7.71
N LYS A 135 -3.68 -3.73 -6.84
CA LYS A 135 -2.59 -4.12 -5.92
C LYS A 135 -2.99 -5.28 -5.01
N LEU A 136 -4.19 -5.25 -4.43
CA LEU A 136 -4.69 -6.35 -3.60
C LEU A 136 -4.77 -7.69 -4.37
N ARG A 137 -5.10 -7.67 -5.67
CA ARG A 137 -5.12 -8.89 -6.51
C ARG A 137 -3.70 -9.36 -6.86
N ILE A 138 -2.79 -8.43 -7.14
CA ILE A 138 -1.36 -8.75 -7.34
C ILE A 138 -0.78 -9.40 -6.08
N ASP A 139 -1.05 -8.86 -4.90
CA ASP A 139 -0.56 -9.41 -3.62
C ASP A 139 -1.17 -10.80 -3.34
N CYS A 140 -2.46 -10.99 -3.64
CA CYS A 140 -3.11 -12.30 -3.55
C CYS A 140 -2.45 -13.33 -4.48
N LEU A 141 -2.24 -12.99 -5.75
CA LEU A 141 -1.61 -13.89 -6.74
C LEU A 141 -0.13 -14.19 -6.41
N THR A 142 0.61 -13.18 -5.93
CA THR A 142 2.04 -13.30 -5.58
C THR A 142 2.24 -14.18 -4.34
N LYS A 143 1.33 -14.11 -3.36
CA LYS A 143 1.37 -14.99 -2.17
C LYS A 143 1.26 -16.48 -2.51
N HIS A 144 0.55 -16.82 -3.57
CA HIS A 144 0.25 -18.22 -3.85
C HIS A 144 1.32 -18.92 -4.70
N VAL A 145 1.66 -18.40 -5.90
CA VAL A 145 2.76 -19.00 -6.70
C VAL A 145 3.47 -18.02 -7.67
N LEU A 146 2.80 -16.95 -8.12
CA LEU A 146 3.28 -16.20 -9.29
C LEU A 146 4.36 -15.17 -8.96
N ILE A 147 5.40 -15.10 -9.80
CA ILE A 147 6.40 -14.02 -9.76
C ILE A 147 5.71 -12.71 -10.13
N HIS A 148 6.15 -11.58 -9.55
CA HIS A 148 5.54 -10.25 -9.72
C HIS A 148 5.38 -9.79 -11.20
N ARG A 149 6.16 -10.33 -12.14
CA ARG A 149 5.98 -10.08 -13.59
C ARG A 149 4.76 -10.81 -14.17
N ASP A 150 4.50 -12.01 -13.69
CA ASP A 150 3.46 -12.89 -14.20
C ASP A 150 2.09 -12.53 -13.63
N THR A 151 2.02 -11.97 -12.42
CA THR A 151 0.78 -11.43 -11.85
C THR A 151 0.21 -10.28 -12.68
N PHE A 152 1.04 -9.29 -13.04
CA PHE A 152 0.65 -8.24 -13.99
C PHE A 152 0.26 -8.82 -15.35
N THR A 153 0.95 -9.85 -15.83
CA THR A 153 0.60 -10.53 -17.10
C THR A 153 -0.77 -11.23 -17.02
N VAL A 154 -1.14 -11.81 -15.88
CA VAL A 154 -2.48 -12.39 -15.65
C VAL A 154 -3.55 -11.31 -15.67
N LEU A 155 -3.36 -10.18 -14.96
CA LEU A 155 -4.32 -9.07 -14.97
C LEU A 155 -4.43 -8.41 -16.36
N TRP A 156 -3.34 -8.38 -17.14
CA TRP A 156 -3.35 -7.85 -18.50
C TRP A 156 -4.12 -8.75 -19.47
N LYS A 157 -3.96 -10.08 -19.35
CA LYS A 157 -4.65 -11.06 -20.20
C LYS A 157 -6.12 -11.27 -19.78
N GLU A 158 -6.42 -11.23 -18.49
CA GLU A 158 -7.78 -11.33 -17.95
C GLU A 158 -8.08 -10.20 -16.95
N PRO A 159 -8.43 -8.99 -17.46
CA PRO A 159 -8.79 -7.84 -16.65
C PRO A 159 -9.88 -8.11 -15.60
N ARG A 160 -10.80 -9.05 -15.84
CA ARG A 160 -11.91 -9.33 -14.93
C ARG A 160 -11.46 -9.86 -13.57
N VAL A 161 -10.21 -10.34 -13.43
CA VAL A 161 -9.63 -10.74 -12.13
C VAL A 161 -9.74 -9.61 -11.09
N VAL A 162 -9.61 -8.35 -11.50
CA VAL A 162 -9.73 -7.17 -10.61
C VAL A 162 -11.14 -7.05 -10.01
N LEU A 163 -12.17 -7.54 -10.70
CA LEU A 163 -13.57 -7.49 -10.26
C LEU A 163 -13.96 -8.66 -9.33
N TYR A 164 -13.12 -9.69 -9.22
CA TYR A 164 -13.42 -10.84 -8.36
C TYR A 164 -13.05 -10.52 -6.90
N GLU A 165 -13.86 -11.05 -5.98
CA GLU A 165 -13.55 -11.03 -4.56
C GLU A 165 -12.28 -11.84 -4.28
N LEU A 166 -11.42 -11.33 -3.40
CA LEU A 166 -10.11 -11.94 -3.10
C LEU A 166 -10.27 -13.40 -2.66
N GLY A 167 -11.24 -13.69 -1.79
CA GLY A 167 -11.50 -15.05 -1.32
C GLY A 167 -11.96 -16.02 -2.42
N ASP A 168 -12.54 -15.54 -3.53
CA ASP A 168 -12.91 -16.39 -4.67
C ASP A 168 -11.72 -16.64 -5.60
N ILE A 169 -10.80 -15.67 -5.71
CA ILE A 169 -9.49 -15.87 -6.35
C ILE A 169 -8.69 -16.93 -5.58
N GLU A 170 -8.59 -16.80 -4.25
CA GLU A 170 -7.88 -17.75 -3.38
C GLU A 170 -8.46 -19.17 -3.50
N LYS A 171 -9.79 -19.33 -3.41
CA LYS A 171 -10.48 -20.63 -3.64
C LYS A 171 -10.16 -21.22 -5.01
N LYS A 172 -10.16 -20.40 -6.06
CA LYS A 172 -9.92 -20.87 -7.44
C LYS A 172 -8.48 -21.31 -7.65
N ILE A 173 -7.51 -20.59 -7.09
CA ILE A 173 -6.09 -21.00 -7.09
C ILE A 173 -5.93 -22.30 -6.29
N ALA A 174 -6.50 -22.38 -5.08
CA ALA A 174 -6.43 -23.57 -4.24
C ALA A 174 -7.03 -24.80 -4.94
N PHE A 175 -8.13 -24.66 -5.68
CA PHE A 175 -8.71 -25.74 -6.49
C PHE A 175 -7.78 -26.18 -7.63
N LEU A 176 -7.22 -25.25 -8.40
CA LEU A 176 -6.32 -25.55 -9.52
C LEU A 176 -5.04 -26.29 -9.06
N VAL A 177 -4.42 -25.81 -7.98
CA VAL A 177 -3.21 -26.42 -7.40
C VAL A 177 -3.52 -27.73 -6.68
N ASN A 178 -4.44 -27.70 -5.70
CA ASN A 178 -4.59 -28.82 -4.76
C ASN A 178 -5.47 -29.94 -5.32
N THR A 179 -6.51 -29.62 -6.08
CA THR A 179 -7.45 -30.60 -6.65
C THR A 179 -7.03 -31.03 -8.04
N MET A 180 -6.80 -30.07 -8.96
CA MET A 180 -6.47 -30.39 -10.35
C MET A 180 -4.98 -30.64 -10.63
N LYS A 181 -4.09 -30.39 -9.65
CA LYS A 181 -2.65 -30.64 -9.75
C LYS A 181 -1.97 -29.91 -10.92
N PHE A 182 -2.47 -28.74 -11.29
CA PHE A 182 -1.74 -27.86 -12.22
C PHE A 182 -0.44 -27.39 -11.57
N ASP A 183 0.68 -27.57 -12.28
CA ASP A 183 1.91 -26.85 -11.95
C ASP A 183 1.76 -25.38 -12.37
N ILE A 184 2.36 -24.49 -11.59
CA ILE A 184 2.30 -23.03 -11.77
C ILE A 184 3.73 -22.46 -11.69
N ARG A 185 4.68 -23.21 -12.26
CA ARG A 185 6.10 -22.89 -12.43
C ARG A 185 6.44 -22.73 -13.91
#